data_AF-D1AUQ5-F1
#
_entry.id   AF-D1AUQ5-F1
#
_cell.length_a   1.000
_cell.length_b   1.000
_cell.length_c   1.000
_cell.angle_alpha   90.00
_cell.angle_beta   90.00
_cell.angle_gamma   90.00
#
_symmetry.space_group_name_H-M   'P 1'
#
loop_
_entity.id
_entity.type
_entity.pdbx_description
1 polymer ?
#
loop_
_entity_poly.entity_id
_entity_poly.type
_entity_poly.pdbx_seq_one_letter_code
_entity_poly.pdbx_strand_id
1 'polypeptide(L)' 'MGSLKSAKSRDRDCKIVRRKGRIYVINKKKPRFKARQGY' A
#
# COMPACT_ATOMS: atom_id res chain seq x y z
N MET A 1 -8.77 9.22 -8.12
CA MET A 1 -9.10 8.32 -6.99
C MET A 1 -8.80 6.89 -7.40
N GLY A 2 -7.69 6.32 -6.92
CA GLY A 2 -7.30 4.94 -7.24
C GLY A 2 -7.56 3.99 -6.07
N SER A 3 -7.85 2.72 -6.36
CA SER A 3 -8.04 1.68 -5.34
C SER A 3 -6.73 0.94 -5.04
N LEU A 4 -6.47 0.63 -3.77
CA LEU A 4 -5.32 -0.19 -3.35
C LEU A 4 -5.59 -1.71 -3.39
N LYS A 5 -6.75 -2.14 -3.93
CA LYS A 5 -7.19 -3.55 -3.91
C LYS A 5 -6.17 -4.48 -4.56
N SER A 6 -5.61 -4.10 -5.71
CA SER A 6 -4.59 -4.90 -6.40
C SER A 6 -3.21 -4.73 -5.79
N ALA A 7 -2.90 -3.61 -5.14
CA ALA A 7 -1.58 -3.35 -4.56
C ALA A 7 -1.33 -4.18 -3.29
N LYS A 8 -2.38 -4.38 -2.46
CA LYS A 8 -2.27 -5.15 -1.21
C LYS A 8 -2.10 -6.65 -1.42
N SER A 9 -2.49 -7.19 -2.59
CA SER A 9 -2.47 -8.63 -2.88
C SER A 9 -1.26 -9.11 -3.67
N ARG A 10 -0.35 -8.21 -4.08
CA ARG A 10 0.85 -8.56 -4.88
C ARG A 10 1.85 -9.45 -4.14
N ASP A 11 1.86 -9.40 -2.82
CA ASP A 11 2.84 -10.08 -1.98
C ASP A 11 2.30 -10.26 -0.56
N ARG A 12 2.75 -11.31 0.14
CA ARG A 12 2.32 -11.63 1.51
C ARG A 12 2.73 -10.56 2.52
N ASP A 13 3.81 -9.84 2.27
CA ASP A 13 4.32 -8.80 3.17
C ASP A 13 3.69 -7.41 2.90
N CYS A 14 2.79 -7.30 1.92
CA CYS A 14 2.02 -6.08 1.70
C CYS A 14 1.02 -5.86 2.83
N LYS A 15 1.15 -4.74 3.55
CA LYS A 15 0.26 -4.35 4.64
C LYS A 15 -0.34 -2.99 4.41
N ILE A 16 -1.62 -2.83 4.73
CA ILE A 16 -2.29 -1.53 4.70
C ILE A 16 -2.02 -0.81 6.02
N VAL A 17 -1.61 0.45 5.93
CA VAL A 17 -1.43 1.34 7.09
C VAL A 17 -2.10 2.69 6.84
N ARG A 18 -2.65 3.29 7.89
CA ARG A 18 -3.15 4.66 7.89
C ARG A 18 -2.12 5.57 8.56
N ARG A 19 -1.67 6.61 7.87
CA ARG A 19 -0.68 7.59 8.36
C ARG A 19 -1.04 8.98 7.84
N LYS A 20 -1.02 10.00 8.71
CA LYS A 20 -1.29 11.40 8.33
C LYS A 20 -2.57 11.57 7.50
N GLY A 21 -3.66 10.88 7.88
CA GLY A 21 -4.94 10.91 7.17
C GLY A 21 -4.98 10.15 5.83
N ARG A 22 -3.91 9.44 5.46
CA ARG A 22 -3.76 8.78 4.15
C ARG A 22 -3.56 7.27 4.31
N ILE A 23 -4.02 6.51 3.33
CA ILE A 23 -3.88 5.05 3.31
C ILE A 23 -2.69 4.67 2.44
N TYR A 24 -1.83 3.79 2.95
CA TYR A 24 -0.66 3.28 2.24
C TYR A 24 -0.66 1.76 2.23
N VAL A 25 -0.20 1.17 1.14
CA VAL A 25 0.37 -0.18 1.17
C VAL A 25 1.86 -0.04 1.46
N ILE A 26 2.34 -0.68 2.51
CA ILE A 26 3.76 -0.81 2.82
C ILE A 26 4.21 -2.25 2.61
N ASN A 27 5.42 -2.42 2.10
CA ASN A 27 6.13 -3.69 2.12
C ASN A 27 7.58 -3.40 2.50
N LYS A 28 8.03 -3.96 3.62
CA LYS A 28 9.39 -3.73 4.14
C LYS A 28 10.44 -4.61 3.45
N LYS A 29 10.04 -5.75 2.86
CA LYS A 29 10.95 -6.66 2.13
C LYS A 29 11.10 -6.27 0.66
N LYS A 30 10.01 -5.83 0.02
CA LYS A 30 9.96 -5.46 -1.41
C LYS A 30 9.43 -4.02 -1.58
N PRO A 31 10.30 -2.99 -1.47
CA PRO A 31 9.88 -1.58 -1.51
C PRO A 31 9.11 -1.17 -2.77
N ARG A 32 9.34 -1.85 -3.91
CA ARG A 32 8.61 -1.64 -5.18
C ARG A 32 7.09 -1.82 -5.08
N PHE A 33 6.61 -2.54 -4.06
CA PHE A 33 5.19 -2.78 -3.84
C PHE A 33 4.53 -1.75 -2.91
N LYS A 34 5.26 -0.72 -2.48
CA LYS A 34 4.66 0.41 -1.74
C LYS A 34 3.71 1.18 -2.66
N ALA A 35 2.56 1.57 -2.14
CA ALA A 35 1.57 2.35 -2.86
C ALA A 35 0.82 3.29 -1.91
N ARG A 36 0.25 4.38 -2.45
CA ARG A 36 -0.54 5.37 -1.71
C ARG A 36 -1.94 5.46 -2.29
N GLN A 37 -2.95 5.52 -1.44
CA GLN A 37 -4.31 5.86 -1.84
C GLN A 37 -4.51 7.38 -1.70
N GLY A 38 -5.02 7.98 -2.77
CA GLY A 38 -5.16 9.43 -2.89
C GLY A 38 -3.92 10.06 -3.52
N TYR A 39 -4.14 11.20 -4.20
CA TYR A 39 -3.12 11.95 -4.94
C TYR A 39 -1.80 12.07 -4.20
#